data_AF-A0A3B3E1W8-F1
#
_entry.id   AF-A0A3B3E1W8-F1
#
_cell.length_a   1.000
_cell.length_b   1.000
_cell.length_c   1.000
_cell.angle_alpha   90.00
_cell.angle_beta   90.00
_cell.angle_gamma   90.00
#
_symmetry.space_group_name_H-M   'P 1'
#
loop_
_entity.id
_entity.type
_entity.pdbx_description
1 polymer ?
#
loop_
_entity_poly.entity_id
_entity_poly.type
_entity_poly.pdbx_seq_one_letter_code
_entity_poly.pdbx_strand_id
1 'polypeptide(L)'
;MDEDFLLAVQLQEHGGKPTSGVERPLSIVDESWEMLDPSPDVRAMFLEFNDMFFWGKLSGVEVKWSPRMTLCAGVCSYEGRGGLCSIRLSEPLLKLRPRKDLVETLLHEMIHALLFVTQNNRDRDGHGPEFCKHMNRINQASGTKITIYHGFHDEVDVYRQHWWRCDGPCQNRKPYFGYVKRAMNRAPSSLDPWWEDHRRTCGGTYTKIKEPEGYSKKGRGTTGAAHPAPSRSSKRRRSPSGQNYLLLHL
;
A
#
# COMPACT_ATOMS: atom_id res chain seq x y z
N MET A 1 7.83 -58.26 -37.10
CA MET A 1 8.51 -57.66 -35.92
C MET A 1 9.53 -56.73 -36.53
N ASP A 2 9.16 -55.46 -36.57
CA ASP A 2 9.80 -54.47 -37.42
C ASP A 2 11.05 -53.91 -36.72
N GLU A 3 12.18 -53.94 -37.43
CA GLU A 3 13.51 -53.48 -37.00
C GLU A 3 13.50 -52.02 -36.51
N ASP A 4 12.52 -51.22 -36.95
CA ASP A 4 12.30 -49.84 -36.51
C ASP A 4 11.89 -49.74 -35.03
N PHE A 5 11.24 -50.78 -34.48
CA PHE A 5 10.82 -50.79 -33.07
C PHE A 5 12.02 -51.02 -32.14
N LEU A 6 13.00 -51.83 -32.55
CA LEU A 6 14.22 -52.07 -31.77
C LEU A 6 15.13 -50.84 -31.76
N LEU A 7 15.22 -50.12 -32.88
CA LEU A 7 15.99 -48.88 -32.96
C LEU A 7 15.37 -47.76 -32.09
N ALA A 8 14.04 -47.69 -32.02
CA ALA A 8 13.33 -46.74 -31.17
C ALA A 8 13.57 -46.98 -29.67
N VAL A 9 13.67 -48.24 -29.24
CA VAL A 9 13.98 -48.60 -27.85
C VAL A 9 15.44 -48.28 -27.50
N GLN A 10 16.39 -48.54 -28.42
CA GLN A 10 17.80 -48.21 -28.19
C GLN A 10 18.09 -46.70 -28.17
N LEU A 11 17.30 -45.88 -28.87
CA LEU A 11 17.41 -44.43 -28.80
C LEU A 11 16.82 -43.81 -27.53
N GLN A 12 15.96 -44.53 -26.79
CA GLN A 12 15.42 -44.08 -25.50
C GLN A 12 16.35 -44.35 -24.30
N GLU A 13 17.33 -45.25 -24.43
CA GLU A 13 18.21 -45.61 -23.31
C GLU A 13 19.48 -44.73 -23.19
N HIS A 14 19.69 -43.74 -24.06
CA HIS A 14 20.88 -42.86 -24.04
C HIS A 14 20.56 -41.36 -23.86
N GLY A 15 19.37 -41.03 -23.34
CA GLY A 15 18.98 -39.67 -22.97
C GLY A 15 19.44 -39.28 -21.57
N GLY A 16 20.70 -38.79 -21.45
CA GLY A 16 21.17 -37.82 -20.45
C GLY A 16 20.73 -37.95 -18.98
N LYS A 17 21.68 -38.34 -18.12
CA LYS A 17 21.62 -38.10 -16.67
C LYS A 17 21.19 -36.65 -16.37
N PRO A 18 20.30 -36.39 -15.39
CA PRO A 18 20.01 -35.03 -14.96
C PRO A 18 21.28 -34.47 -14.29
N THR A 19 21.93 -33.54 -14.97
CA THR A 19 22.95 -32.69 -14.37
C THR A 19 22.29 -31.89 -13.26
N SER A 20 22.79 -32.03 -12.04
CA SER A 20 22.46 -31.23 -10.87
C SER A 20 22.24 -29.77 -11.26
N GLY A 21 21.00 -29.31 -11.16
CA GLY A 21 20.65 -27.92 -11.36
C GLY A 21 21.43 -27.07 -10.35
N VAL A 22 22.40 -26.33 -10.83
CA VAL A 22 22.89 -25.16 -10.10
C VAL A 22 21.72 -24.20 -10.11
N GLU A 23 20.95 -24.16 -9.03
CA GLU A 23 19.95 -23.12 -8.81
C GLU A 23 20.68 -21.78 -8.91
N ARG A 24 20.48 -21.06 -10.02
CA ARG A 24 20.95 -19.69 -10.13
C ARG A 24 20.29 -18.89 -9.00
N PRO A 25 21.03 -18.02 -8.30
CA PRO A 25 20.41 -17.15 -7.31
C PRO A 25 19.24 -16.40 -7.98
N LEU A 26 18.08 -16.35 -7.31
CA LEU A 26 16.87 -15.64 -7.72
C LEU A 26 17.06 -14.10 -7.61
N SER A 27 18.26 -13.59 -7.92
CA SER A 27 18.64 -12.21 -7.69
C SER A 27 17.87 -11.30 -8.64
N ILE A 28 16.90 -10.58 -8.08
CA ILE A 28 16.14 -9.50 -8.75
C ILE A 28 16.90 -8.18 -8.63
N VAL A 29 17.98 -8.16 -7.83
CA VAL A 29 18.94 -7.07 -7.78
C VAL A 29 19.85 -7.18 -9.00
N ASP A 30 19.66 -6.26 -9.95
CA ASP A 30 20.48 -6.10 -11.16
C ASP A 30 20.98 -4.64 -11.31
N GLU A 31 21.73 -4.33 -12.38
CA GLU A 31 22.31 -2.98 -12.60
C GLU A 31 21.27 -1.86 -12.67
N SER A 32 20.02 -2.16 -13.06
CA SER A 32 18.91 -1.21 -13.10
C SER A 32 18.25 -0.96 -11.74
N TRP A 33 18.67 -1.67 -10.68
CA TRP A 33 18.10 -1.59 -9.32
C TRP A 33 18.07 -0.18 -8.75
N GLU A 34 19.12 0.59 -9.01
CA GLU A 34 19.30 1.98 -8.54
C GLU A 34 18.78 3.02 -9.56
N MET A 35 18.26 2.58 -10.70
CA MET A 35 17.77 3.44 -11.78
C MET A 35 16.25 3.60 -11.73
N LEU A 36 15.75 4.66 -12.35
CA LEU A 36 14.31 4.84 -12.58
C LEU A 36 13.86 3.88 -13.69
N ASP A 37 12.76 3.18 -13.44
CA ASP A 37 12.03 2.46 -14.48
C ASP A 37 10.97 3.41 -15.08
N PRO A 38 11.08 3.83 -16.35
CA PRO A 38 10.16 4.79 -16.95
C PRO A 38 8.75 4.22 -17.16
N SER A 39 8.59 2.90 -17.19
CA SER A 39 7.30 2.25 -17.45
C SER A 39 7.19 0.90 -16.72
N PRO A 40 7.13 0.90 -15.38
CA PRO A 40 7.10 -0.33 -14.60
C PRO A 40 5.79 -1.09 -14.81
N ASP A 41 5.89 -2.33 -15.30
CA ASP A 41 4.77 -3.26 -15.35
C ASP A 41 4.61 -3.99 -14.01
N VAL A 42 3.84 -3.38 -13.12
CA VAL A 42 3.55 -3.96 -11.79
C VAL A 42 2.78 -5.26 -11.84
N ARG A 43 2.04 -5.53 -12.92
CA ARG A 43 1.31 -6.79 -13.06
C ARG A 43 2.27 -7.91 -13.43
N ALA A 44 3.17 -7.67 -14.37
CA ALA A 44 4.23 -8.63 -14.72
C ALA A 44 5.11 -8.95 -13.50
N MET A 45 5.61 -7.91 -12.79
CA MET A 45 6.41 -8.09 -11.57
C MET A 45 5.66 -8.89 -10.50
N PHE A 46 4.37 -8.60 -10.28
CA PHE A 46 3.57 -9.36 -9.32
C PHE A 46 3.46 -10.84 -9.69
N LEU A 47 3.25 -11.16 -10.97
CA LEU A 47 3.15 -12.55 -11.42
C LEU A 47 4.48 -13.29 -11.25
N GLU A 48 5.59 -12.64 -11.62
CA GLU A 48 6.95 -13.15 -11.44
C GLU A 48 7.25 -13.41 -9.95
N PHE A 49 7.01 -12.42 -9.08
CA PHE A 49 7.28 -12.57 -7.65
C PHE A 49 6.38 -13.61 -7.00
N ASN A 50 5.12 -13.73 -7.44
CA ASN A 50 4.19 -14.74 -6.93
C ASN A 50 4.72 -16.16 -7.20
N ASP A 51 5.27 -16.39 -8.38
CA ASP A 51 5.89 -17.68 -8.73
C ASP A 51 7.17 -17.90 -7.90
N MET A 52 8.10 -16.94 -7.94
CA MET A 52 9.42 -17.06 -7.31
C MET A 52 9.39 -17.15 -5.79
N PHE A 53 8.52 -16.38 -5.12
CA PHE A 53 8.60 -16.19 -3.67
C PHE A 53 7.37 -16.63 -2.89
N PHE A 54 6.23 -16.82 -3.56
CA PHE A 54 4.94 -17.08 -2.92
C PHE A 54 4.25 -18.36 -3.40
N TRP A 55 4.95 -19.22 -4.16
CA TRP A 55 4.47 -20.55 -4.58
C TRP A 55 3.14 -20.50 -5.34
N GLY A 56 2.89 -19.43 -6.09
CA GLY A 56 1.63 -19.24 -6.83
C GLY A 56 0.41 -18.93 -5.95
N LYS A 57 0.55 -18.82 -4.62
CA LYS A 57 -0.58 -18.69 -3.66
C LYS A 57 -1.33 -17.36 -3.76
N LEU A 58 -0.76 -16.35 -4.41
CA LEU A 58 -1.39 -15.04 -4.58
C LEU A 58 -2.17 -14.90 -5.89
N SER A 59 -2.46 -15.99 -6.60
CA SER A 59 -3.16 -15.93 -7.90
C SER A 59 -4.53 -15.23 -7.85
N GLY A 60 -5.20 -15.23 -6.69
CA GLY A 60 -6.47 -14.52 -6.47
C GLY A 60 -6.33 -13.05 -6.02
N VAL A 61 -5.11 -12.52 -5.94
CA VAL A 61 -4.82 -11.15 -5.49
C VAL A 61 -4.71 -10.22 -6.69
N GLU A 62 -5.36 -9.07 -6.57
CA GLU A 62 -5.24 -7.98 -7.55
C GLU A 62 -4.10 -7.04 -7.15
N VAL A 63 -3.36 -6.51 -8.14
CA VAL A 63 -2.40 -5.43 -7.96
C VAL A 63 -2.74 -4.27 -8.90
N LYS A 64 -2.79 -3.04 -8.38
CA LYS A 64 -3.11 -1.83 -9.16
C LYS A 64 -2.31 -0.61 -8.70
N TRP A 65 -2.04 0.29 -9.64
CA TRP A 65 -1.63 1.65 -9.32
C TRP A 65 -2.79 2.46 -8.72
N SER A 66 -2.45 3.35 -7.80
CA SER A 66 -3.35 4.34 -7.22
C SER A 66 -2.83 5.76 -7.54
N PRO A 67 -3.53 6.52 -8.40
CA PRO A 67 -3.09 7.85 -8.82
C PRO A 67 -3.23 8.92 -7.73
N ARG A 68 -3.85 8.58 -6.60
CA ARG A 68 -4.22 9.53 -5.54
C ARG A 68 -3.74 9.13 -4.14
N MET A 69 -3.05 7.99 -4.01
CA MET A 69 -2.55 7.54 -2.72
C MET A 69 -1.26 8.29 -2.39
N THR A 70 -1.28 9.12 -1.35
CA THR A 70 -0.14 9.97 -0.97
C THR A 70 0.21 9.86 0.51
N LEU A 71 -0.42 8.93 1.24
CA LEU A 71 -0.18 8.72 2.67
C LEU A 71 0.76 7.54 2.95
N CYS A 72 0.83 6.59 2.02
CA CYS A 72 1.70 5.42 2.06
C CYS A 72 2.04 5.01 0.62
N ALA A 73 3.16 4.31 0.44
CA ALA A 73 3.61 3.86 -0.86
C ALA A 73 2.89 2.59 -1.34
N GLY A 74 2.44 1.75 -0.40
CA GLY A 74 1.68 0.53 -0.66
C GLY A 74 0.54 0.38 0.35
N VAL A 75 -0.50 -0.37 -0.05
CA VAL A 75 -1.51 -0.88 0.89
C VAL A 75 -2.13 -2.16 0.36
N CYS A 76 -2.21 -3.17 1.23
CA CYS A 76 -3.03 -4.36 1.05
C CYS A 76 -4.40 -4.14 1.70
N SER A 77 -5.47 -4.42 0.96
CA SER A 77 -6.86 -4.28 1.42
C SER A 77 -7.65 -5.56 1.16
N TYR A 78 -8.66 -5.81 2.00
CA TYR A 78 -9.52 -6.97 1.88
C TYR A 78 -11.00 -6.60 1.89
N GLU A 79 -11.73 -7.07 0.88
CA GLU A 79 -13.18 -6.84 0.74
C GLU A 79 -14.02 -7.86 1.52
N GLY A 80 -13.87 -7.88 2.84
CA GLY A 80 -14.81 -8.54 3.77
C GLY A 80 -15.34 -9.92 3.33
N ARG A 81 -16.65 -10.15 3.42
CA ARG A 81 -17.27 -11.47 3.14
C ARG A 81 -17.08 -12.00 1.70
N GLY A 82 -16.52 -11.21 0.79
CA GLY A 82 -16.35 -11.55 -0.63
C GLY A 82 -14.96 -12.08 -1.03
N GLY A 83 -13.97 -12.07 -0.13
CA GLY A 83 -12.74 -12.83 -0.35
C GLY A 83 -11.64 -12.19 -1.18
N LEU A 84 -11.85 -11.02 -1.79
CA LEU A 84 -10.85 -10.43 -2.69
C LEU A 84 -9.84 -9.58 -1.91
N CYS A 85 -8.57 -9.99 -1.99
CA CYS A 85 -7.41 -9.26 -1.51
C CYS A 85 -6.86 -8.39 -2.66
N SER A 86 -6.60 -7.12 -2.39
CA SER A 86 -6.16 -6.14 -3.38
C SER A 86 -4.99 -5.31 -2.84
N ILE A 87 -3.89 -5.36 -3.56
CA ILE A 87 -2.70 -4.54 -3.36
C ILE A 87 -2.82 -3.28 -4.22
N ARG A 88 -2.60 -2.12 -3.61
CA ARG A 88 -2.49 -0.85 -4.31
C ARG A 88 -1.13 -0.23 -4.07
N LEU A 89 -0.51 0.30 -5.12
CA LEU A 89 0.77 1.00 -5.08
C LEU A 89 0.57 2.49 -5.41
N SER A 90 1.30 3.36 -4.73
CA SER A 90 1.19 4.81 -4.90
C SER A 90 1.95 5.24 -6.13
N GLU A 91 1.22 5.64 -7.18
CA GLU A 91 1.86 6.30 -8.32
C GLU A 91 2.57 7.61 -7.89
N PRO A 92 1.97 8.49 -7.05
CA PRO A 92 2.63 9.72 -6.62
C PRO A 92 3.92 9.55 -5.82
N LEU A 93 4.08 8.45 -5.07
CA LEU A 93 5.26 8.22 -4.21
C LEU A 93 6.31 7.32 -4.85
N LEU A 94 5.94 6.44 -5.79
CA LEU A 94 6.87 5.44 -6.35
C LEU A 94 7.31 5.73 -7.79
N LYS A 95 6.56 6.53 -8.58
CA LYS A 95 6.84 6.69 -10.03
C LYS A 95 8.17 7.38 -10.34
N LEU A 96 8.67 8.23 -9.43
CA LEU A 96 9.93 8.95 -9.59
C LEU A 96 11.03 8.41 -8.68
N ARG A 97 10.89 7.16 -8.22
CA ARG A 97 11.83 6.50 -7.32
C ARG A 97 12.62 5.42 -8.04
N PRO A 98 13.82 5.08 -7.56
CA PRO A 98 14.57 3.95 -8.07
C PRO A 98 13.71 2.68 -8.04
N ARG A 99 13.93 1.79 -9.01
CA ARG A 99 13.20 0.53 -9.17
C ARG A 99 13.13 -0.28 -7.88
N LYS A 100 14.19 -0.27 -7.06
CA LYS A 100 14.22 -0.94 -5.75
C LYS A 100 13.06 -0.57 -4.83
N ASP A 101 12.68 0.71 -4.76
CA ASP A 101 11.65 1.17 -3.84
C ASP A 101 10.28 0.60 -4.25
N LEU A 102 10.04 0.49 -5.56
CA LEU A 102 8.85 -0.15 -6.10
C LEU A 102 8.84 -1.65 -5.81
N VAL A 103 9.96 -2.34 -6.06
CA VAL A 103 10.07 -3.79 -5.84
C VAL A 103 9.91 -4.13 -4.36
N GLU A 104 10.62 -3.43 -3.47
CA GLU A 104 10.57 -3.67 -2.04
C GLU A 104 9.19 -3.34 -1.45
N THR A 105 8.54 -2.27 -1.92
CA THR A 105 7.15 -1.95 -1.52
C THR A 105 6.17 -3.01 -2.02
N LEU A 106 6.29 -3.47 -3.27
CA LEU A 106 5.41 -4.53 -3.79
C LEU A 106 5.59 -5.83 -3.01
N LEU A 107 6.83 -6.28 -2.76
CA LEU A 107 7.11 -7.48 -1.99
C LEU A 107 6.59 -7.36 -0.55
N HIS A 108 6.69 -6.19 0.08
CA HIS A 108 6.11 -5.91 1.39
C HIS A 108 4.59 -6.17 1.40
N GLU A 109 3.86 -5.58 0.45
CA GLU A 109 2.41 -5.77 0.36
C GLU A 109 2.02 -7.21 -0.02
N MET A 110 2.85 -7.91 -0.79
CA MET A 110 2.64 -9.33 -1.12
C MET A 110 2.82 -10.25 0.09
N ILE A 111 3.69 -9.91 1.04
CA ILE A 111 3.80 -10.64 2.31
C ILE A 111 2.51 -10.46 3.12
N HIS A 112 1.97 -9.24 3.23
CA HIS A 112 0.67 -9.02 3.86
C HIS A 112 -0.43 -9.84 3.19
N ALA A 113 -0.47 -9.83 1.86
CA ALA A 113 -1.44 -10.62 1.10
C ALA A 113 -1.32 -12.14 1.37
N LEU A 114 -0.09 -12.67 1.46
CA LEU A 114 0.13 -14.08 1.77
C LEU A 114 -0.40 -14.44 3.16
N LEU A 115 -0.02 -13.69 4.19
CA LEU A 115 -0.45 -13.94 5.57
C LEU A 115 -1.97 -13.83 5.69
N PHE A 116 -2.55 -12.88 4.98
CA PHE A 116 -3.98 -12.73 4.91
C PHE A 116 -4.66 -13.96 4.28
N VAL A 117 -4.24 -14.36 3.07
CA VAL A 117 -4.86 -15.46 2.30
C VAL A 117 -4.68 -16.81 2.99
N THR A 118 -3.52 -17.07 3.60
CA THR A 118 -3.16 -18.40 4.10
C THR A 118 -3.40 -18.61 5.58
N GLN A 119 -3.33 -17.55 6.38
CA GLN A 119 -3.43 -17.65 7.85
C GLN A 119 -4.66 -16.94 8.41
N ASN A 120 -5.48 -16.29 7.55
CA ASN A 120 -6.58 -15.40 7.95
C ASN A 120 -6.12 -14.40 9.03
N ASN A 121 -4.84 -14.00 8.94
CA ASN A 121 -4.23 -13.09 9.89
C ASN A 121 -4.78 -11.69 9.62
N ARG A 122 -5.56 -11.18 10.59
CA ARG A 122 -6.18 -9.85 10.57
C ARG A 122 -5.55 -8.92 11.60
N ASP A 123 -4.37 -9.28 12.10
CA ASP A 123 -3.73 -8.59 13.19
C ASP A 123 -3.39 -7.15 12.82
N ARG A 124 -3.55 -6.26 13.78
CA ARG A 124 -3.64 -4.80 13.57
C ARG A 124 -2.29 -4.16 13.26
N ASP A 125 -1.21 -4.76 13.74
CA ASP A 125 0.15 -4.26 13.57
C ASP A 125 0.78 -4.73 12.24
N GLY A 126 0.16 -5.70 11.54
CA GLY A 126 0.56 -6.18 10.22
C GLY A 126 1.90 -6.94 10.14
N HIS A 127 2.84 -6.71 11.06
CA HIS A 127 4.24 -7.13 10.94
C HIS A 127 4.73 -8.06 12.06
N GLY A 128 3.92 -9.05 12.44
CA GLY A 128 4.30 -10.06 13.45
C GLY A 128 5.41 -11.02 13.01
N PRO A 129 5.77 -12.02 13.85
CA PRO A 129 6.88 -12.95 13.57
C PRO A 129 6.81 -13.63 12.19
N GLU A 130 5.61 -13.96 11.72
CA GLU A 130 5.41 -14.59 10.40
C GLU A 130 5.71 -13.64 9.25
N PHE A 131 5.40 -12.34 9.39
CA PHE A 131 5.81 -11.32 8.41
C PHE A 131 7.33 -11.25 8.33
N CYS A 132 8.00 -11.13 9.48
CA CYS A 132 9.45 -11.06 9.57
C CYS A 132 10.11 -12.31 8.95
N LYS A 133 9.51 -13.48 9.12
CA LYS A 133 9.98 -14.74 8.53
C LYS A 133 10.00 -14.68 7.00
N HIS A 134 8.90 -14.25 6.37
CA HIS A 134 8.83 -14.13 4.92
C HIS A 134 9.70 -13.00 4.38
N MET A 135 9.75 -11.86 5.07
CA MET A 135 10.63 -10.74 4.76
C MET A 135 12.10 -11.18 4.72
N ASN A 136 12.58 -11.83 5.79
CA ASN A 136 13.97 -12.28 5.88
C ASN A 136 14.31 -13.33 4.83
N ARG A 137 13.40 -14.29 4.59
CA ARG A 137 13.57 -15.31 3.54
C ARG A 137 13.72 -14.68 2.15
N ILE A 138 12.87 -13.71 1.81
CA ILE A 138 12.90 -13.05 0.50
C ILE A 138 14.15 -12.20 0.36
N ASN A 139 14.50 -11.39 1.37
CA ASN A 139 15.73 -10.61 1.39
C ASN A 139 16.98 -11.49 1.19
N GLN A 140 17.05 -12.63 1.87
CA GLN A 140 18.15 -13.56 1.73
C GLN A 140 18.21 -14.20 0.33
N ALA A 141 17.07 -14.54 -0.27
CA ALA A 141 17.02 -15.23 -1.55
C ALA A 141 17.27 -14.29 -2.76
N SER A 142 16.90 -13.02 -2.64
CA SER A 142 16.87 -12.08 -3.77
C SER A 142 17.86 -10.92 -3.67
N GLY A 143 18.44 -10.68 -2.49
CA GLY A 143 19.31 -9.54 -2.22
C GLY A 143 18.55 -8.24 -1.90
N THR A 144 17.22 -8.25 -1.85
CA THR A 144 16.40 -7.08 -1.48
C THR A 144 16.59 -6.69 -0.01
N LYS A 145 16.14 -5.48 0.34
CA LYS A 145 16.15 -4.95 1.71
C LYS A 145 14.75 -4.53 2.15
N ILE A 146 13.78 -5.42 1.99
CA ILE A 146 12.42 -5.21 2.50
C ILE A 146 12.49 -4.94 4.00
N THR A 147 11.84 -3.87 4.45
CA THR A 147 11.75 -3.45 5.85
C THR A 147 10.31 -3.46 6.35
N ILE A 148 10.14 -3.43 7.67
CA ILE A 148 8.84 -3.28 8.35
C ILE A 148 8.27 -1.87 8.11
N TYR A 149 9.12 -0.86 8.17
CA TYR A 149 8.75 0.53 7.97
C TYR A 149 9.41 1.08 6.72
N HIS A 150 8.60 1.69 5.84
CA HIS A 150 9.11 2.38 4.68
C HIS A 150 9.38 3.87 4.99
N GLY A 151 10.51 4.38 4.51
CA GLY A 151 10.94 5.76 4.75
C GLY A 151 10.48 6.76 3.69
N PHE A 152 9.17 7.01 3.56
CA PHE A 152 8.61 7.99 2.60
C PHE A 152 8.15 9.30 3.27
N HIS A 153 8.75 9.66 4.41
CA HIS A 153 8.24 10.73 5.28
C HIS A 153 8.30 12.11 4.61
N ASP A 154 9.44 12.43 3.98
CA ASP A 154 9.65 13.73 3.34
C ASP A 154 8.73 13.89 2.13
N GLU A 155 8.58 12.83 1.34
CA GLU A 155 7.70 12.81 0.16
C GLU A 155 6.23 12.94 0.57
N VAL A 156 5.81 12.21 1.60
CA VAL A 156 4.44 12.34 2.15
C VAL A 156 4.20 13.76 2.66
N ASP A 157 5.19 14.39 3.28
CA ASP A 157 5.09 15.76 3.79
C ASP A 157 4.93 16.81 2.67
N VAL A 158 5.50 16.59 1.48
CA VAL A 158 5.25 17.43 0.28
C VAL A 158 3.75 17.46 -0.08
N TYR A 159 3.07 16.32 0.07
CA TYR A 159 1.64 16.23 -0.23
C TYR A 159 0.75 16.78 0.89
N ARG A 160 1.22 16.86 2.14
CA ARG A 160 0.44 17.37 3.29
C ARG A 160 0.30 18.88 3.25
N GLN A 161 -0.45 19.40 2.28
CA GLN A 161 -0.55 20.84 2.02
C GLN A 161 -1.69 21.54 2.77
N HIS A 162 -2.60 20.79 3.40
CA HIS A 162 -3.69 21.35 4.20
C HIS A 162 -3.33 21.28 5.69
N TRP A 163 -3.17 22.44 6.32
CA TRP A 163 -2.74 22.53 7.71
C TRP A 163 -3.85 23.17 8.55
N TRP A 164 -4.07 22.60 9.72
CA TRP A 164 -4.88 23.17 10.79
C TRP A 164 -4.03 23.34 12.02
N ARG A 165 -4.34 24.35 12.81
CA ARG A 165 -3.75 24.55 14.14
C ARG A 165 -4.85 24.70 15.17
N CYS A 166 -4.71 23.96 16.27
CA CYS A 166 -5.58 24.07 17.44
C CYS A 166 -5.31 25.40 18.14
N ASP A 167 -6.35 26.05 18.65
CA ASP A 167 -6.24 27.24 19.50
C ASP A 167 -6.04 26.91 21.00
N GLY A 168 -6.18 25.64 21.39
CA GLY A 168 -6.11 25.19 22.78
C GLY A 168 -4.69 24.91 23.33
N PRO A 169 -4.59 24.41 24.57
CA PRO A 169 -3.32 24.19 25.26
C PRO A 169 -2.40 23.14 24.61
N CYS A 170 -2.90 22.32 23.68
CA CYS A 170 -2.07 21.36 22.96
C CYS A 170 -1.03 22.02 22.04
N GLN A 171 -1.13 23.33 21.77
CA GLN A 171 -0.09 24.09 21.07
C GLN A 171 1.29 24.00 21.71
N ASN A 172 1.35 23.80 23.03
CA ASN A 172 2.60 23.69 23.78
C ASN A 172 2.97 22.23 24.11
N ARG A 173 2.19 21.25 23.62
CA ARG A 173 2.39 19.83 23.91
C ARG A 173 3.10 19.14 22.76
N LYS A 174 4.19 18.45 23.07
CA LYS A 174 4.83 17.52 22.15
C LYS A 174 3.88 16.34 21.83
N PRO A 175 4.05 15.70 20.66
CA PRO A 175 4.97 16.05 19.59
C PRO A 175 4.39 17.04 18.57
N TYR A 176 3.07 17.26 18.56
CA TYR A 176 2.38 17.92 17.44
C TYR A 176 2.24 19.43 17.56
N PHE A 177 2.39 20.00 18.77
CA PHE A 177 2.29 21.45 19.01
C PHE A 177 1.01 22.07 18.41
N GLY A 178 -0.09 21.33 18.53
CA GLY A 178 -1.41 21.72 18.03
C GLY A 178 -1.57 21.68 16.51
N TYR A 179 -0.60 21.17 15.73
CA TYR A 179 -0.73 21.06 14.28
C TYR A 179 -1.38 19.75 13.84
N VAL A 180 -2.21 19.85 12.81
CA VAL A 180 -2.64 18.70 12.00
C VAL A 180 -2.37 19.04 10.53
N LYS A 181 -1.55 18.22 9.88
CA LYS A 181 -1.20 18.38 8.45
C LYS A 181 -1.76 17.19 7.67
N ARG A 182 -2.48 17.45 6.57
CA ARG A 182 -3.11 16.40 5.74
C ARG A 182 -2.93 16.70 4.26
N ALA A 183 -2.90 15.64 3.46
CA ALA A 183 -2.90 15.75 2.01
C ALA A 183 -4.27 16.09 1.43
N MET A 184 -5.34 15.79 2.15
CA MET A 184 -6.71 16.11 1.78
C MET A 184 -7.24 17.26 2.61
N ASN A 185 -8.11 18.09 2.02
CA ASN A 185 -8.86 19.13 2.71
C ASN A 185 -9.97 18.53 3.60
N ARG A 186 -9.58 17.81 4.66
CA ARG A 186 -10.47 17.23 5.66
C ARG A 186 -10.10 17.82 7.00
N ALA A 187 -10.94 18.70 7.55
CA ALA A 187 -10.70 19.23 8.89
C ALA A 187 -10.67 18.11 9.95
N PRO A 188 -9.91 18.28 11.04
CA PRO A 188 -10.05 17.48 12.25
C PRO A 188 -11.51 17.39 12.71
N SER A 189 -11.98 16.19 13.05
CA SER A 189 -13.38 15.95 13.40
C SER A 189 -13.55 14.69 14.24
N SER A 190 -14.78 14.44 14.71
CA SER A 190 -15.16 13.22 15.44
C SER A 190 -14.97 11.90 14.68
N LEU A 191 -14.61 11.96 13.40
CA LEU A 191 -14.23 10.78 12.61
C LEU A 191 -12.77 10.37 12.84
N ASP A 192 -11.96 11.22 13.49
CA ASP A 192 -10.57 10.93 13.80
C ASP A 192 -10.47 10.10 15.09
N PRO A 193 -9.71 8.99 15.12
CA PRO A 193 -9.64 8.12 16.31
C PRO A 193 -9.19 8.83 17.60
N TRP A 194 -8.33 9.83 17.47
CA TRP A 194 -7.80 10.63 18.58
C TRP A 194 -8.69 11.82 18.98
N TRP A 195 -9.79 12.06 18.27
CA TRP A 195 -10.61 13.26 18.46
C TRP A 195 -11.19 13.36 19.86
N GLU A 196 -11.69 12.24 20.39
CA GLU A 196 -12.31 12.20 21.71
C GLU A 196 -11.30 12.52 22.82
N ASP A 197 -10.09 11.98 22.71
CA ASP A 197 -9.00 12.29 23.64
C ASP A 197 -8.56 13.75 23.55
N HIS A 198 -8.46 14.30 22.33
CA HIS A 198 -8.19 15.72 22.14
C HIS A 198 -9.29 16.59 22.76
N ARG A 199 -10.56 16.25 22.55
CA ARG A 199 -11.70 16.97 23.13
C ARG A 199 -11.62 17.00 24.65
N ARG A 200 -11.32 15.86 25.28
CA ARG A 200 -11.22 15.72 26.74
C ARG A 200 -10.01 16.42 27.34
N THR A 201 -8.85 16.35 26.69
CA THR A 201 -7.57 16.81 27.27
C THR A 201 -7.15 18.21 26.84
N CYS A 202 -7.73 18.75 25.78
CA CYS A 202 -7.42 20.05 25.21
C CYS A 202 -8.69 20.91 25.06
N GLY A 203 -9.71 20.39 24.37
CA GLY A 203 -10.98 21.10 24.15
C GLY A 203 -10.92 22.25 23.13
N GLY A 204 -9.75 22.55 22.56
CA GLY A 204 -9.58 23.60 21.56
C GLY A 204 -10.18 23.28 20.18
N THR A 205 -10.27 24.29 19.34
CA THR A 205 -10.80 24.24 17.98
C THR A 205 -9.67 24.31 16.95
N TYR A 206 -9.77 23.50 15.90
CA TYR A 206 -8.82 23.51 14.80
C TYR A 206 -9.23 24.49 13.71
N THR A 207 -8.40 25.51 13.47
CA THR A 207 -8.58 26.48 12.39
C THR A 207 -7.61 26.20 11.26
N LYS A 208 -8.07 26.32 10.00
CA LYS A 208 -7.24 26.11 8.81
C LYS A 208 -6.25 27.26 8.65
N ILE A 209 -4.97 26.95 8.49
CA ILE A 209 -3.88 27.93 8.41
C ILE A 209 -3.05 27.81 7.12
N LYS A 210 -3.18 26.70 6.37
CA LYS A 210 -2.51 26.50 5.08
C LYS A 210 -3.37 25.67 4.15
N GLU A 211 -3.33 26.00 2.87
CA GLU A 211 -3.85 25.18 1.78
C GLU A 211 -3.00 25.37 0.51
N PRO A 212 -3.14 24.49 -0.50
CA PRO A 212 -2.49 24.68 -1.79
C PRO A 212 -2.89 26.00 -2.44
N GLU A 213 -1.97 26.60 -3.17
CA GLU A 213 -2.21 27.85 -3.86
C GLU A 213 -3.37 27.74 -4.87
N GLY A 214 -4.27 28.71 -4.85
CA GLY A 214 -5.45 28.73 -5.73
C GLY A 214 -6.57 27.74 -5.38
N TYR A 215 -6.46 26.95 -4.30
CA TYR A 215 -7.45 25.95 -3.92
C TYR A 215 -8.84 26.53 -3.66
N SER A 216 -8.97 27.56 -2.80
CA SER A 216 -10.27 28.21 -2.51
C SER A 216 -10.90 28.93 -3.70
N LYS A 217 -10.14 29.27 -4.75
CA LYS A 217 -10.67 29.95 -5.95
C LYS A 217 -11.41 29.00 -6.89
N LYS A 218 -11.06 27.71 -6.90
CA LYS A 218 -11.72 26.68 -7.74
C LYS A 218 -13.13 26.28 -7.27
N GLY A 219 -13.49 26.57 -6.02
CA GLY A 219 -14.80 26.20 -5.43
C GLY A 219 -15.90 27.27 -5.54
N ARG A 220 -15.57 28.49 -5.98
CA ARG A 220 -16.54 29.59 -6.21
C ARG A 220 -16.95 29.66 -7.68
N GLY A 221 -17.56 28.59 -8.17
CA GLY A 221 -18.29 28.57 -9.44
C GLY A 221 -19.80 28.57 -9.16
N THR A 222 -20.43 29.72 -9.37
CA THR A 222 -21.89 29.94 -9.53
C THR A 222 -22.84 29.36 -8.47
N THR A 223 -23.32 30.21 -7.56
CA THR A 223 -24.76 30.44 -7.30
C THR A 223 -24.91 31.46 -6.18
N GLY A 224 -25.13 32.72 -6.57
CA GLY A 224 -25.81 33.69 -5.71
C GLY A 224 -27.30 33.62 -6.02
N ALA A 225 -28.10 33.21 -5.04
CA ALA A 225 -29.50 33.58 -4.87
C ALA A 225 -30.03 32.92 -3.57
N ALA A 226 -30.69 33.72 -2.75
CA ALA A 226 -31.23 33.35 -1.46
C ALA A 226 -32.61 32.65 -1.54
N HIS A 227 -32.92 31.92 -0.45
CA HIS A 227 -34.22 31.41 0.02
C HIS A 227 -34.71 30.03 -0.47
N PRO A 228 -35.61 29.36 0.28
CA PRO A 228 -35.54 28.98 1.70
C PRO A 228 -35.65 27.44 1.90
N ALA A 229 -35.50 26.96 3.13
CA ALA A 229 -35.47 25.54 3.49
C ALA A 229 -36.79 24.79 3.19
N PRO A 230 -36.73 23.53 2.73
CA PRO A 230 -37.84 22.60 2.87
C PRO A 230 -37.54 21.43 3.83
N SER A 231 -38.65 20.97 4.40
CA SER A 231 -38.86 20.01 5.47
C SER A 231 -38.24 18.61 5.31
N ARG A 232 -37.98 18.01 6.48
CA ARG A 232 -37.61 16.61 6.71
C ARG A 232 -38.50 15.61 5.95
N SER A 233 -37.86 14.72 5.20
CA SER A 233 -38.39 13.38 4.93
C SER A 233 -37.26 12.35 5.04
N SER A 234 -37.47 11.36 5.89
CA SER A 234 -36.56 10.27 6.27
C SER A 234 -36.27 9.34 5.09
N LYS A 235 -35.02 9.36 4.59
CA LYS A 235 -34.45 8.26 3.81
C LYS A 235 -33.36 7.59 4.64
N ARG A 236 -33.59 6.31 4.98
CA ARG A 236 -32.64 5.41 5.65
C ARG A 236 -31.27 5.49 4.94
N ARG A 237 -30.28 6.01 5.65
CA ARG A 237 -28.88 5.96 5.22
C ARG A 237 -28.37 4.53 5.35
N ARG A 238 -27.88 3.96 4.26
CA ARG A 238 -27.00 2.78 4.30
C ARG A 238 -25.72 3.17 5.02
N SER A 239 -25.35 2.38 6.03
CA SER A 239 -24.10 2.49 6.76
C SER A 239 -22.92 2.36 5.78
N PRO A 240 -21.89 3.22 5.82
CA PRO A 240 -20.64 2.92 5.17
C PRO A 240 -20.00 1.75 5.93
N SER A 241 -19.79 0.63 5.24
CA SER A 241 -18.92 -0.44 5.70
C SER A 241 -17.55 0.15 6.04
N GLY A 242 -17.10 -0.05 7.28
CA GLY A 242 -15.81 0.41 7.76
C GLY A 242 -14.68 -0.11 6.86
N GLN A 243 -14.18 0.75 5.98
CA GLN A 243 -12.92 0.56 5.29
C GLN A 243 -11.82 0.85 6.32
N ASN A 244 -11.38 -0.19 7.02
CA ASN A 244 -10.19 -0.12 7.85
C ASN A 244 -8.98 -0.10 6.92
N TYR A 245 -8.51 1.11 6.62
CA TYR A 245 -7.20 1.30 6.02
C TYR A 245 -6.14 0.89 7.04
N LEU A 246 -5.19 0.05 6.62
CA LEU A 246 -3.91 -0.14 7.29
C LEU A 246 -3.11 1.17 7.15
N LEU A 247 -3.51 2.19 7.89
CA LEU A 247 -2.71 3.39 8.10
C LEU A 247 -1.78 3.04 9.26
N LEU A 248 -0.57 2.59 8.92
CA LEU A 248 0.54 2.59 9.86
C LEU A 248 0.50 3.89 10.64
N HIS A 249 0.40 3.73 11.96
CA HIS A 249 0.56 4.82 12.88
C HIS A 249 1.99 5.33 12.73
N LEU A 250 2.09 6.54 12.17
CA LEU A 250 3.21 7.45 12.35
C LEU A 250 2.91 8.32 13.57
#